data_AF-A0A1Z5JZM6-F1
#
_entry.id   AF-A0A1Z5JZM6-F1
#
_cell.length_a   1.000
_cell.length_b   1.000
_cell.length_c   1.000
_cell.angle_alpha   90.00
_cell.angle_beta   90.00
_cell.angle_gamma   90.00
#
_symmetry.space_group_name_H-M   'P 1'
#
loop_
_entity.id
_entity.type
_entity.pdbx_description
1 polymer ?
#
loop_
_entity_poly.entity_id
_entity_poly.type
_entity_poly.pdbx_seq_one_letter_code
_entity_poly.pdbx_strand_id
1 'polypeptide(L)'
;MWKSSLALTLFFIAGVAPTAAAPRTFTDDLGVTHTFEGKPNIVAWSYLAVSLFHLGLKPDQLAGVYGQWGGEASDLDVTDPTGKSSFTSDPSPEDLQFLASTVNLSPDCLPGERCMTIDTTLLADVKVDAFLTLGYRHEVRYITEYVPEIERITGKPVVFIDVSQTGPDCRPGNDDRCYGKSMIDLINQLRTLAEALGIDIPRSVDNDQREMCQAAAEFQQIAGDAHSRGVRAMAAYFGIGPDEDTFLANPPDDMVLRMFEELGLPLMHVDCALEANQTSCPLGFFWETVSNRAFFGNCTASTLAECADAQPKYPVDFWLYDDRQTLNVLNPEFAQSTFPDKALRAGQYAYWAIGGGALSYRHATEILQIVGAALSKAKRIHRGTSCIPEVDVSGIAHRTVGLDGGEYACFDEDFHRDEYLDCPAVYSSDESLETGAVVGIVVGALAGVILVACLAVAALRRKKSYAQKDLSESIDSVQKETI
;
A
#
# COMPACT_ATOMS: atom_id res chain seq x y z
N MET A 1 31.85 83.06 6.22
CA MET A 1 32.28 81.76 5.65
C MET A 1 31.77 80.64 6.55
N TRP A 2 31.37 79.53 5.93
CA TRP A 2 30.37 78.56 6.41
C TRP A 2 30.68 77.86 7.74
N LYS A 3 29.60 77.60 8.51
CA LYS A 3 29.51 76.49 9.46
C LYS A 3 28.69 75.38 8.79
N SER A 4 29.32 74.25 8.50
CA SER A 4 28.65 73.06 7.97
C SER A 4 28.13 72.22 9.14
N SER A 5 26.80 72.10 9.24
CA SER A 5 26.14 71.11 10.10
C SER A 5 25.94 69.82 9.28
N LEU A 6 26.63 68.74 9.66
CA LEU A 6 26.31 67.39 9.20
C LEU A 6 25.01 66.96 9.91
N ALA A 7 23.94 66.75 9.13
CA ALA A 7 22.76 66.05 9.59
C ALA A 7 22.97 64.54 9.40
N LEU A 8 23.03 63.81 10.52
CA LEU A 8 23.09 62.35 10.54
C LEU A 8 21.65 61.83 10.40
N THR A 9 21.27 61.40 9.20
CA THR A 9 19.97 60.75 8.96
C THR A 9 20.06 59.30 9.43
N LEU A 10 19.46 58.99 10.58
CA LEU A 10 19.21 57.61 11.00
C LEU A 10 18.14 56.99 10.08
N PHE A 11 18.52 55.99 9.29
CA PHE A 11 17.56 55.08 8.67
C PHE A 11 17.06 54.12 9.74
N PHE A 12 15.82 54.33 10.20
CA PHE A 12 15.06 53.29 10.89
C PHE A 12 14.70 52.22 9.86
N ILE A 13 15.45 51.11 9.85
CA ILE A 13 14.99 49.87 9.22
C ILE A 13 13.87 49.36 10.12
N ALA A 14 12.62 49.58 9.70
CA ALA A 14 11.48 48.91 10.31
C ALA A 14 11.70 47.40 10.12
N GLY A 15 12.08 46.72 11.20
CA GLY A 15 12.16 45.27 11.21
C GLY A 15 10.79 44.71 10.87
N VAL A 16 10.65 44.12 9.69
CA VAL A 16 9.52 43.26 9.37
C VAL A 16 9.65 42.10 10.35
N ALA A 17 8.82 42.08 11.39
CA ALA A 17 8.70 40.92 12.24
C ALA A 17 8.33 39.74 11.34
N PRO A 18 9.03 38.59 11.42
CA PRO A 18 8.65 37.43 10.64
C PRO A 18 7.19 37.10 11.00
N THR A 19 6.29 37.25 10.03
CA THR A 19 4.92 36.75 10.13
C THR A 19 5.04 35.27 10.43
N ALA A 20 4.70 34.87 11.65
CA ALA A 20 4.59 33.46 11.99
C ALA A 20 3.67 32.81 10.95
N ALA A 21 4.16 31.73 10.33
CA ALA A 21 3.36 30.99 9.36
C ALA A 21 2.03 30.61 10.01
N ALA A 22 0.94 30.72 9.25
CA ALA A 22 -0.37 30.35 9.76
C ALA A 22 -0.34 28.89 10.25
N PRO A 23 -0.97 28.57 11.39
CA PRO A 23 -1.08 27.20 11.86
C PRO A 23 -1.73 26.32 10.80
N ARG A 24 -1.18 25.12 10.61
CA ARG A 24 -1.73 24.10 9.70
C ARG A 24 -2.50 23.07 10.50
N THR A 25 -3.47 22.43 9.87
CA THR A 25 -4.35 21.47 10.53
C THR A 25 -4.44 20.17 9.76
N PHE A 26 -4.59 19.07 10.49
CA PHE A 26 -4.87 17.75 9.94
C PHE A 26 -5.98 17.08 10.76
N THR A 27 -7.01 16.58 10.12
CA THR A 27 -8.04 15.77 10.79
C THR A 27 -7.73 14.30 10.53
N ASP A 28 -7.56 13.56 11.62
CA ASP A 28 -7.18 12.16 11.58
C ASP A 28 -8.39 11.22 11.39
N ASP A 29 -8.16 9.91 11.27
CA ASP A 29 -9.22 8.94 10.97
C ASP A 29 -10.14 8.64 12.18
N LEU A 30 -9.85 9.19 13.37
CA LEU A 30 -10.78 9.23 14.50
C LEU A 30 -11.60 10.53 14.53
N GLY A 31 -11.33 11.44 13.59
CA GLY A 31 -11.97 12.76 13.49
C GLY A 31 -11.39 13.79 14.46
N VAL A 32 -10.23 13.54 15.05
CA VAL A 32 -9.51 14.51 15.89
C VAL A 32 -8.76 15.48 14.98
N THR A 33 -8.96 16.79 15.21
CA THR A 33 -8.24 17.82 14.45
C THR A 33 -7.00 18.27 15.21
N HIS A 34 -5.85 18.00 14.61
CA HIS A 34 -4.53 18.36 15.09
C HIS A 34 -4.10 19.68 14.48
N THR A 35 -3.43 20.53 15.27
CA THR A 35 -2.90 21.82 14.81
C THR A 35 -1.39 21.87 15.00
N PHE A 36 -0.66 22.25 13.95
CA PHE A 36 0.79 22.30 13.92
C PHE A 36 1.29 23.71 13.61
N GLU A 37 2.28 24.17 14.37
CA GLU A 37 2.99 25.41 14.16
C GLU A 37 4.45 25.12 13.80
N GLY A 38 5.02 25.86 12.84
CA GLY A 38 6.41 25.65 12.43
C GLY A 38 6.69 24.22 11.97
N LYS A 39 7.88 23.67 12.26
CA LYS A 39 8.19 22.26 12.01
C LYS A 39 8.12 21.49 13.34
N PRO A 40 7.04 20.75 13.63
CA PRO A 40 6.91 19.97 14.87
C PRO A 40 7.95 18.85 14.90
N ASN A 41 8.49 18.57 16.08
CA ASN A 41 9.25 17.36 16.35
C ASN A 41 8.34 16.13 16.34
N ILE A 42 8.67 15.14 15.53
CA ILE A 42 7.81 13.98 15.26
C ILE A 42 8.35 12.73 15.96
N VAL A 43 7.47 11.98 16.61
CA VAL A 43 7.69 10.56 16.92
C VAL A 43 6.73 9.73 16.07
N ALA A 44 7.20 8.67 15.43
CA ALA A 44 6.37 7.85 14.56
C ALA A 44 6.74 6.36 14.63
N TRP A 45 5.79 5.49 14.31
CA TRP A 45 6.08 4.08 14.06
C TRP A 45 7.09 3.96 12.90
N SER A 46 8.02 3.01 12.97
CA SER A 46 9.14 2.89 12.01
C SER A 46 8.70 2.93 10.53
N TYR A 47 7.70 2.14 10.12
CA TYR A 47 7.21 2.17 8.74
C TYR A 47 6.52 3.48 8.37
N LEU A 48 5.83 4.12 9.31
CA LEU A 48 5.24 5.44 9.08
C LEU A 48 6.32 6.52 8.96
N ALA A 49 7.40 6.43 9.73
CA ALA A 49 8.56 7.30 9.62
C ALA A 49 9.22 7.19 8.23
N VAL A 50 9.41 5.95 7.73
CA VAL A 50 9.91 5.70 6.36
C VAL A 50 8.94 6.25 5.30
N SER A 51 7.63 6.08 5.49
CA SER A 51 6.62 6.62 4.58
C SER A 51 6.73 8.16 4.47
N LEU A 52 6.92 8.85 5.60
CA LEU A 52 7.12 10.30 5.63
C LEU A 52 8.50 10.72 5.12
N PHE A 53 9.53 9.90 5.31
CA PHE A 53 10.87 10.10 4.74
C PHE A 53 10.83 10.11 3.21
N HIS A 54 10.10 9.17 2.60
CA HIS A 54 9.83 9.17 1.17
C HIS A 54 9.07 10.41 0.70
N LEU A 55 8.32 11.07 1.59
CA LEU A 55 7.65 12.35 1.34
C LEU A 55 8.51 13.58 1.68
N GLY A 56 9.76 13.40 2.14
CA GLY A 56 10.71 14.47 2.39
C GLY A 56 11.04 14.74 3.85
N LEU A 57 10.52 13.97 4.82
CA LEU A 57 10.86 14.10 6.23
C LEU A 57 12.38 14.05 6.41
N LYS A 58 12.92 14.95 7.22
CA LYS A 58 14.36 15.05 7.48
C LYS A 58 14.69 14.69 8.93
N PRO A 59 15.91 14.19 9.20
CA PRO A 59 16.33 13.80 10.55
C PRO A 59 16.19 14.91 11.60
N ASP A 60 16.32 16.18 11.22
CA ASP A 60 16.17 17.33 12.13
C ASP A 60 14.73 17.55 12.62
N GLN A 61 13.74 16.94 11.96
CA GLN A 61 12.34 16.97 12.35
C GLN A 61 11.88 15.64 13.01
N LEU A 62 12.65 14.56 12.88
CA LEU A 62 12.35 13.26 13.48
C LEU A 62 13.00 13.13 14.86
N ALA A 63 12.18 13.17 15.90
CA ALA A 63 12.62 13.15 17.29
C ALA A 63 12.79 11.73 17.86
N GLY A 64 12.08 10.75 17.29
CA GLY A 64 12.26 9.35 17.62
C GLY A 64 11.40 8.43 16.76
N VAL A 65 11.74 7.14 16.77
CA VAL A 65 10.96 6.06 16.15
C VAL A 65 10.65 4.97 17.16
N TYR A 66 9.54 4.25 16.97
CA TYR A 66 9.19 3.10 17.80
C TYR A 66 8.70 1.92 16.95
N GLY A 67 8.68 0.75 17.58
CA GLY A 67 8.34 -0.53 16.97
C GLY A 67 9.48 -1.12 16.15
N GLN A 68 9.30 -2.38 15.75
CA GLN A 68 10.23 -3.09 14.86
C GLN A 68 10.51 -2.32 13.56
N TRP A 69 11.73 -2.48 13.05
CA TRP A 69 12.15 -1.87 11.77
C TRP A 69 11.86 -2.78 10.58
N GLY A 70 12.10 -4.09 10.73
CA GLY A 70 11.72 -5.12 9.74
C GLY A 70 10.38 -5.78 10.05
N GLY A 71 9.87 -6.59 9.13
CA GLY A 71 8.66 -7.39 9.27
C GLY A 71 8.77 -8.47 10.35
N GLU A 72 7.64 -9.03 10.76
CA GLU A 72 7.66 -10.25 11.59
C GLU A 72 8.29 -11.41 10.81
N ALA A 73 9.09 -12.23 11.50
CA ALA A 73 9.93 -13.29 10.93
C ALA A 73 11.07 -12.82 10.00
N SER A 74 11.25 -11.50 9.86
CA SER A 74 12.34 -10.90 9.07
C SER A 74 13.73 -11.38 9.51
N ASP A 75 14.62 -11.59 8.54
CA ASP A 75 16.05 -11.85 8.74
C ASP A 75 16.93 -10.58 8.69
N LEU A 76 16.30 -9.40 8.72
CA LEU A 76 16.97 -8.11 8.72
C LEU A 76 17.86 -7.93 9.96
N ASP A 77 19.15 -7.71 9.74
CA ASP A 77 20.08 -7.28 10.78
C ASP A 77 20.09 -5.75 10.90
N VAL A 78 19.34 -5.22 11.87
CA VAL A 78 19.28 -3.77 12.14
C VAL A 78 20.61 -3.18 12.62
N THR A 79 21.59 -4.02 12.97
CA THR A 79 22.95 -3.59 13.35
C THR A 79 23.89 -3.46 12.14
N ASP A 80 23.52 -4.01 10.99
CA ASP A 80 24.20 -3.82 9.70
C ASP A 80 23.31 -2.99 8.75
N PRO A 81 23.47 -1.66 8.71
CA PRO A 81 22.67 -0.78 7.85
C PRO A 81 22.96 -0.96 6.35
N THR A 82 23.90 -1.84 5.98
CA THR A 82 24.19 -2.23 4.59
C THR A 82 23.70 -3.64 4.25
N GLY A 83 23.19 -4.36 5.25
CA GLY A 83 22.65 -5.70 5.12
C GLY A 83 21.43 -5.71 4.20
N LYS A 84 21.24 -6.83 3.49
CA LYS A 84 20.04 -7.08 2.69
C LYS A 84 19.15 -8.04 3.45
N SER A 85 17.85 -7.78 3.44
CA SER A 85 16.84 -8.72 3.91
C SER A 85 16.39 -9.65 2.78
N SER A 86 15.98 -10.86 3.12
CA SER A 86 15.24 -11.74 2.22
C SER A 86 13.80 -11.26 2.01
N PHE A 87 13.29 -10.40 2.90
CA PHE A 87 11.94 -9.84 2.87
C PHE A 87 11.95 -8.54 2.07
N THR A 88 11.13 -8.51 1.03
CA THR A 88 11.05 -7.36 0.12
C THR A 88 10.35 -6.14 0.75
N SER A 89 9.50 -6.37 1.75
CA SER A 89 8.81 -5.31 2.49
C SER A 89 9.68 -4.63 3.56
N ASP A 90 10.87 -5.16 3.83
CA ASP A 90 11.77 -4.57 4.81
C ASP A 90 12.41 -3.26 4.31
N PRO A 91 12.78 -2.35 5.23
CA PRO A 91 13.41 -1.09 4.87
C PRO A 91 14.67 -1.28 4.02
N SER A 92 14.86 -0.41 3.03
CA SER A 92 16.09 -0.35 2.24
C SER A 92 17.28 0.15 3.08
N PRO A 93 18.53 -0.01 2.61
CA PRO A 93 19.69 0.56 3.29
C PRO A 93 19.62 2.09 3.51
N GLU A 94 18.93 2.83 2.64
CA GLU A 94 18.68 4.26 2.82
C GLU A 94 17.71 4.49 4.00
N ASP A 95 16.66 3.69 4.08
CA ASP A 95 15.65 3.77 5.14
C ASP A 95 16.22 3.39 6.50
N LEU A 96 17.07 2.36 6.57
CA LEU A 96 17.76 1.96 7.80
C LEU A 96 18.67 3.07 8.31
N GLN A 97 19.41 3.74 7.42
CA GLN A 97 20.23 4.89 7.80
C GLN A 97 19.38 6.05 8.33
N PHE A 98 18.21 6.28 7.74
CA PHE A 98 17.27 7.27 8.24
C PHE A 98 16.71 6.91 9.62
N LEU A 99 16.23 5.68 9.81
CA LEU A 99 15.71 5.19 11.10
C LEU A 99 16.78 5.24 12.21
N ALA A 100 18.03 4.90 11.89
CA ALA A 100 19.16 4.97 12.81
C ALA A 100 19.64 6.40 13.13
N SER A 101 19.13 7.43 12.43
CA SER A 101 19.53 8.82 12.64
C SER A 101 18.87 9.50 13.86
N THR A 102 17.92 8.82 14.52
CA THR A 102 17.14 9.35 15.63
C THR A 102 17.09 8.39 16.83
N VAL A 103 16.40 8.77 17.90
CA VAL A 103 16.21 7.95 19.10
C VAL A 103 15.30 6.75 18.78
N ASN A 104 15.77 5.53 19.04
CA ASN A 104 14.92 4.34 19.06
C ASN A 104 14.22 4.23 20.43
N LEU A 105 12.91 4.43 20.45
CA LEU A 105 12.06 4.30 21.64
C LEU A 105 11.67 2.85 21.94
N SER A 106 12.16 1.89 21.17
CA SER A 106 11.90 0.46 21.34
C SER A 106 13.20 -0.35 21.35
N PRO A 107 14.14 -0.05 22.26
CA PRO A 107 15.47 -0.69 22.26
C PRO A 107 15.41 -2.21 22.52
N ASP A 108 14.34 -2.69 23.15
CA ASP A 108 14.13 -4.11 23.44
C ASP A 108 13.48 -4.88 22.28
N CYS A 109 13.08 -4.21 21.19
CA CYS A 109 12.55 -4.89 20.02
C CYS A 109 13.68 -5.60 19.27
N LEU A 110 13.69 -6.93 19.36
CA LEU A 110 14.63 -7.79 18.63
C LEU A 110 14.19 -7.98 17.16
N PRO A 111 15.14 -8.16 16.23
CA PRO A 111 14.82 -8.54 14.85
C PRO A 111 13.99 -9.82 14.77
N GLY A 112 13.08 -9.89 13.79
CA GLY A 112 12.29 -11.08 13.48
C GLY A 112 11.10 -11.37 14.42
N GLU A 113 10.98 -10.69 15.55
CA GLU A 113 9.82 -10.81 16.44
C GLU A 113 8.86 -9.63 16.29
N ARG A 114 7.56 -9.90 16.38
CA ARG A 114 6.56 -8.83 16.38
C ARG A 114 6.73 -7.96 17.63
N CYS A 115 7.08 -6.69 17.47
CA CYS A 115 7.35 -5.81 18.60
C CYS A 115 6.90 -4.35 18.36
N MET A 116 6.15 -3.82 19.32
CA MET A 116 5.56 -2.47 19.31
C MET A 116 5.71 -1.77 20.67
N THR A 117 6.70 -2.16 21.46
CA THR A 117 6.92 -1.60 22.81
C THR A 117 7.36 -0.14 22.73
N ILE A 118 7.04 0.65 23.73
CA ILE A 118 7.47 2.05 23.82
C ILE A 118 8.11 2.28 25.20
N ASP A 119 9.37 2.67 25.21
CA ASP A 119 10.06 3.15 26.40
C ASP A 119 9.58 4.58 26.70
N THR A 120 8.68 4.68 27.69
CA THR A 120 8.09 5.95 28.10
C THR A 120 9.06 6.85 28.87
N THR A 121 10.16 6.29 29.39
CA THR A 121 11.24 7.08 30.01
C THR A 121 12.03 7.80 28.92
N LEU A 122 12.43 7.08 27.86
CA LEU A 122 13.07 7.70 26.69
C LEU A 122 12.13 8.70 26.01
N LEU A 123 10.84 8.38 25.88
CA LEU A 123 9.85 9.30 25.31
C LEU A 123 9.78 10.62 26.08
N ALA A 124 9.87 10.59 27.41
CA ALA A 124 9.82 11.79 28.25
C ALA A 124 11.05 12.71 28.08
N ASP A 125 12.19 12.17 27.64
CA ASP A 125 13.42 12.92 27.39
C ASP A 125 13.46 13.54 25.98
N VAL A 126 12.59 13.09 25.08
CA VAL A 126 12.48 13.61 23.71
C VAL A 126 11.43 14.71 23.66
N LYS A 127 11.76 15.86 23.04
CA LYS A 127 10.75 16.89 22.77
C LYS A 127 9.84 16.40 21.64
N VAL A 128 8.60 16.04 21.95
CA VAL A 128 7.60 15.57 20.99
C VAL A 128 6.52 16.63 20.79
N ASP A 129 6.29 17.03 19.53
CA ASP A 129 5.20 17.93 19.15
C ASP A 129 4.07 17.19 18.41
N ALA A 130 4.34 16.02 17.84
CA ALA A 130 3.37 15.13 17.21
C ALA A 130 3.79 13.66 17.39
N PHE A 131 2.88 12.83 17.90
CA PHE A 131 3.09 11.38 18.00
C PHE A 131 2.18 10.68 16.99
N LEU A 132 2.77 10.02 16.00
CA LEU A 132 2.07 9.44 14.85
C LEU A 132 1.99 7.92 14.97
N THR A 133 0.84 7.36 14.63
CA THR A 133 0.61 5.92 14.66
C THR A 133 -0.35 5.48 13.57
N LEU A 134 -0.28 4.20 13.22
CA LEU A 134 -1.20 3.53 12.33
C LEU A 134 -2.08 2.57 13.12
N GLY A 135 -3.24 2.23 12.58
CA GLY A 135 -3.99 1.09 13.07
C GLY A 135 -5.07 0.65 12.09
N TYR A 136 -5.99 -0.15 12.61
CA TYR A 136 -6.95 -0.90 11.82
C TYR A 136 -8.33 -0.76 12.46
N ARG A 137 -9.34 -0.46 11.64
CA ARG A 137 -10.76 -0.47 12.03
C ARG A 137 -11.01 0.37 13.29
N HIS A 138 -10.51 1.60 13.25
CA HIS A 138 -10.55 2.59 14.31
C HIS A 138 -9.80 2.24 15.59
N GLU A 139 -9.07 1.13 15.62
CA GLU A 139 -8.25 0.75 16.76
C GLU A 139 -6.81 1.15 16.52
N VAL A 140 -6.23 1.86 17.49
CA VAL A 140 -4.79 2.14 17.60
C VAL A 140 -4.06 0.85 18.00
N ARG A 141 -4.15 -0.15 17.11
CA ARG A 141 -3.71 -1.52 17.36
C ARG A 141 -2.25 -1.55 17.81
N TYR A 142 -1.94 -2.50 18.70
CA TYR A 142 -0.62 -2.76 19.26
C TYR A 142 -0.06 -1.73 20.24
N ILE A 143 -0.57 -0.50 20.28
CA ILE A 143 -0.13 0.50 21.27
C ILE A 143 -1.27 1.10 22.10
N THR A 144 -2.50 0.56 22.02
CA THR A 144 -3.69 1.06 22.75
C THR A 144 -3.41 1.32 24.23
N GLU A 145 -2.64 0.43 24.88
CA GLU A 145 -2.29 0.55 26.30
C GLU A 145 -1.31 1.69 26.61
N TYR A 146 -0.49 2.09 25.63
CA TYR A 146 0.46 3.19 25.77
C TYR A 146 -0.17 4.56 25.51
N VAL A 147 -1.28 4.64 24.76
CA VAL A 147 -1.91 5.91 24.36
C VAL A 147 -2.13 6.86 25.56
N PRO A 148 -2.75 6.45 26.70
CA PRO A 148 -2.96 7.36 27.82
C PRO A 148 -1.66 7.94 28.39
N GLU A 149 -0.59 7.14 28.41
CA GLU A 149 0.71 7.56 28.94
C GLU A 149 1.47 8.45 27.95
N ILE A 150 1.39 8.15 26.65
CA ILE A 150 1.92 9.02 25.57
C ILE A 150 1.26 10.39 25.62
N GLU A 151 -0.07 10.44 25.72
CA GLU A 151 -0.81 11.71 25.80
C GLU A 151 -0.49 12.46 27.08
N ARG A 152 -0.26 11.75 28.20
CA ARG A 152 0.18 12.35 29.46
C ARG A 152 1.58 12.97 29.36
N ILE A 153 2.51 12.30 28.69
CA ILE A 153 3.91 12.77 28.53
C ILE A 153 3.99 13.93 27.55
N THR A 154 3.32 13.80 26.40
CA THR A 154 3.38 14.78 25.30
C THR A 154 2.43 15.96 25.50
N GLY A 155 1.37 15.78 26.31
CA GLY A 155 0.31 16.76 26.50
C GLY A 155 -0.59 16.94 25.27
N LYS A 156 -0.53 16.02 24.30
CA LYS A 156 -1.25 16.09 23.03
C LYS A 156 -1.85 14.73 22.66
N PRO A 157 -2.99 14.70 21.95
CA PRO A 157 -3.53 13.45 21.43
C PRO A 157 -2.59 12.83 20.39
N VAL A 158 -2.62 11.50 20.26
CA VAL A 158 -1.93 10.80 19.16
C VAL A 158 -2.59 11.13 17.82
N VAL A 159 -1.81 11.24 16.75
CA VAL A 159 -2.30 11.37 15.38
C VAL A 159 -2.48 9.98 14.79
N PHE A 160 -3.72 9.60 14.50
CA PHE A 160 -4.06 8.25 14.07
C PHE A 160 -4.46 8.16 12.58
N ILE A 161 -3.84 7.21 11.86
CA ILE A 161 -4.26 6.87 10.50
C ILE A 161 -4.75 5.42 10.48
N ASP A 162 -5.97 5.22 9.99
CA ASP A 162 -6.55 3.90 9.72
C ASP A 162 -6.09 3.42 8.35
N VAL A 163 -5.41 2.28 8.29
CA VAL A 163 -4.92 1.71 7.02
C VAL A 163 -5.94 0.79 6.35
N SER A 164 -7.02 0.43 7.04
CA SER A 164 -7.97 -0.58 6.57
C SER A 164 -9.26 0.01 6.00
N GLN A 165 -9.81 1.04 6.65
CA GLN A 165 -11.17 1.50 6.39
C GLN A 165 -11.26 3.01 6.22
N THR A 166 -12.24 3.43 5.43
CA THR A 166 -12.58 4.83 5.22
C THR A 166 -14.07 4.98 4.91
N GLY A 167 -14.55 6.22 4.86
CA GLY A 167 -15.92 6.57 4.53
C GLY A 167 -16.34 7.90 5.16
N PRO A 168 -17.39 8.56 4.63
CA PRO A 168 -17.82 9.88 5.07
C PRO A 168 -18.04 10.03 6.59
N ASP A 169 -18.51 8.96 7.24
CA ASP A 169 -18.74 8.88 8.69
C ASP A 169 -18.16 7.60 9.30
N CYS A 170 -17.14 7.01 8.65
CA CYS A 170 -16.47 5.80 9.12
C CYS A 170 -15.69 6.12 10.40
N ARG A 171 -16.27 5.77 11.55
CA ARG A 171 -15.82 6.12 12.90
C ARG A 171 -16.23 5.01 13.88
N PRO A 172 -15.60 4.92 15.07
CA PRO A 172 -16.05 4.00 16.11
C PRO A 172 -17.58 4.05 16.34
N GLY A 173 -18.25 2.93 16.10
CA GLY A 173 -19.70 2.80 16.27
C GLY A 173 -20.55 3.10 15.03
N ASN A 174 -19.94 3.42 13.90
CA ASN A 174 -20.59 3.64 12.59
C ASN A 174 -19.98 2.72 11.50
N ASP A 175 -19.65 1.49 11.88
CA ASP A 175 -18.93 0.55 11.01
C ASP A 175 -19.70 0.20 9.72
N ASP A 176 -21.03 0.38 9.71
CA ASP A 176 -21.89 0.23 8.53
C ASP A 176 -21.65 1.31 7.45
N ARG A 177 -20.92 2.37 7.79
CA ARG A 177 -20.52 3.46 6.88
C ARG A 177 -19.09 3.32 6.39
N CYS A 178 -18.38 2.28 6.81
CA CYS A 178 -17.02 2.00 6.43
C CYS A 178 -16.93 1.13 5.17
N TYR A 179 -15.88 1.33 4.41
CA TYR A 179 -15.48 0.47 3.30
C TYR A 179 -13.96 0.42 3.19
N GLY A 180 -13.44 -0.61 2.53
CA GLY A 180 -12.00 -0.85 2.38
C GLY A 180 -11.25 0.36 1.81
N LYS A 181 -10.10 0.73 2.38
CA LYS A 181 -9.29 1.89 1.98
C LYS A 181 -8.25 1.54 0.91
N SER A 182 -8.01 2.41 -0.07
CA SER A 182 -7.09 2.10 -1.18
C SER A 182 -5.67 2.46 -0.78
N MET A 183 -4.67 1.75 -1.32
CA MET A 183 -3.28 2.11 -1.05
C MET A 183 -2.97 3.53 -1.54
N ILE A 184 -3.52 3.94 -2.69
CA ILE A 184 -3.37 5.31 -3.19
C ILE A 184 -4.05 6.36 -2.30
N ASP A 185 -5.21 6.04 -1.71
CA ASP A 185 -5.91 6.94 -0.79
C ASP A 185 -5.05 7.19 0.46
N LEU A 186 -4.37 6.15 0.97
CA LEU A 186 -3.44 6.26 2.10
C LEU A 186 -2.19 7.08 1.77
N ILE A 187 -1.55 6.83 0.62
CA ILE A 187 -0.38 7.60 0.20
C ILE A 187 -0.75 9.09 0.08
N ASN A 188 -1.91 9.40 -0.47
CA ASN A 188 -2.42 10.78 -0.59
C ASN A 188 -2.75 11.40 0.78
N GLN A 189 -3.31 10.63 1.71
CA GLN A 189 -3.54 11.09 3.08
C GLN A 189 -2.22 11.38 3.80
N LEU A 190 -1.20 10.55 3.62
CA LEU A 190 0.13 10.78 4.20
C LEU A 190 0.83 11.99 3.57
N ARG A 191 0.62 12.26 2.28
CA ARG A 191 1.05 13.52 1.65
C ARG A 191 0.37 14.72 2.31
N THR A 192 -0.93 14.65 2.54
CA THR A 192 -1.69 15.71 3.24
C THR A 192 -1.19 15.90 4.68
N LEU A 193 -0.91 14.81 5.39
CA LEU A 193 -0.31 14.85 6.73
C LEU A 193 1.08 15.49 6.69
N ALA A 194 1.92 15.14 5.71
CA ALA A 194 3.26 15.70 5.56
C ALA A 194 3.23 17.22 5.35
N GLU A 195 2.30 17.72 4.52
CA GLU A 195 2.08 19.15 4.33
C GLU A 195 1.65 19.83 5.63
N ALA A 196 0.73 19.22 6.39
CA ALA A 196 0.28 19.75 7.68
C ALA A 196 1.41 19.79 8.73
N LEU A 197 2.27 18.77 8.74
CA LEU A 197 3.50 18.70 9.54
C LEU A 197 4.60 19.64 9.04
N GLY A 198 4.43 20.30 7.90
CA GLY A 198 5.43 21.21 7.34
C GLY A 198 6.71 20.58 6.86
N ILE A 199 6.59 19.33 6.40
CA ILE A 199 7.63 18.68 5.65
C ILE A 199 7.74 19.38 4.29
N ASP A 200 8.96 19.75 3.91
CA ASP A 200 9.23 20.33 2.59
C ASP A 200 9.27 19.19 1.56
N ILE A 201 8.13 18.93 0.92
CA ILE A 201 7.99 17.84 -0.06
C ILE A 201 8.84 18.14 -1.30
N PRO A 202 9.91 17.36 -1.56
CA PRO A 202 10.82 17.63 -2.67
C PRO A 202 10.20 17.21 -4.02
N ARG A 203 10.67 17.82 -5.12
CA ARG A 203 10.27 17.45 -6.49
C ARG A 203 10.54 15.97 -6.84
N SER A 204 11.43 15.28 -6.11
CA SER A 204 11.65 13.85 -6.28
C SER A 204 10.41 13.02 -5.97
N VAL A 205 9.51 13.49 -5.10
CA VAL A 205 8.23 12.80 -4.83
C VAL A 205 7.36 12.74 -6.08
N ASP A 206 7.39 13.78 -6.92
CA ASP A 206 6.68 13.74 -8.20
C ASP A 206 7.32 12.74 -9.18
N ASN A 207 8.63 12.46 -9.05
CA ASN A 207 9.27 11.39 -9.82
C ASN A 207 8.77 10.03 -9.34
N ASP A 208 8.78 9.79 -8.03
CA ASP A 208 8.30 8.55 -7.42
C ASP A 208 6.82 8.30 -7.79
N GLN A 209 5.97 9.33 -7.80
CA GLN A 209 4.57 9.21 -8.24
C GLN A 209 4.45 8.88 -9.74
N ARG A 210 5.30 9.44 -10.61
CA ARG A 210 5.32 9.06 -12.04
C ARG A 210 5.78 7.63 -12.26
N GLU A 211 6.77 7.17 -11.51
CA GLU A 211 7.24 5.78 -11.56
C GLU A 211 6.15 4.81 -11.10
N MET A 212 5.42 5.15 -10.03
CA MET A 212 4.26 4.39 -9.57
C MET A 212 3.17 4.33 -10.64
N CYS A 213 2.82 5.47 -11.24
CA CYS A 213 1.82 5.54 -12.28
C CYS A 213 2.20 4.72 -13.53
N GLN A 214 3.48 4.71 -13.92
CA GLN A 214 3.98 3.82 -14.97
C GLN A 214 3.85 2.35 -14.58
N ALA A 215 4.27 1.99 -13.36
CA ALA A 215 4.18 0.61 -12.87
C ALA A 215 2.72 0.13 -12.78
N ALA A 216 1.79 1.00 -12.38
CA ALA A 216 0.36 0.70 -12.35
C ALA A 216 -0.19 0.42 -13.76
N ALA A 217 0.17 1.24 -14.75
CA ALA A 217 -0.24 1.03 -16.14
C ALA A 217 0.33 -0.27 -16.73
N GLU A 218 1.60 -0.59 -16.43
CA GLU A 218 2.23 -1.86 -16.83
C GLU A 218 1.56 -3.05 -16.13
N PHE A 219 1.24 -2.92 -14.84
CA PHE A 219 0.56 -3.95 -14.07
C PHE A 219 -0.85 -4.24 -14.61
N GLN A 220 -1.63 -3.22 -14.97
CA GLN A 220 -2.94 -3.39 -15.60
C GLN A 220 -2.86 -4.22 -16.90
N GLN A 221 -1.85 -3.97 -17.73
CA GLN A 221 -1.64 -4.77 -18.94
C GLN A 221 -1.31 -6.23 -18.60
N ILE A 222 -0.42 -6.45 -17.63
CA ILE A 222 -0.06 -7.80 -17.16
C ILE A 222 -1.28 -8.52 -16.59
N ALA A 223 -2.13 -7.82 -15.85
CA ALA A 223 -3.32 -8.36 -15.22
C ALA A 223 -4.40 -8.73 -16.26
N GLY A 224 -4.65 -7.87 -17.25
CA GLY A 224 -5.51 -8.19 -18.39
C GLY A 224 -5.00 -9.39 -19.19
N ASP A 225 -3.68 -9.48 -19.40
CA ASP A 225 -3.06 -10.65 -20.02
C ASP A 225 -3.22 -11.91 -19.13
N ALA A 226 -3.12 -11.79 -17.80
CA ALA A 226 -3.34 -12.89 -16.86
C ALA A 226 -4.79 -13.41 -16.92
N HIS A 227 -5.77 -12.51 -17.02
CA HIS A 227 -7.16 -12.85 -17.30
C HIS A 227 -7.31 -13.63 -18.60
N SER A 228 -6.65 -13.20 -19.69
CA SER A 228 -6.70 -13.91 -20.97
C SER A 228 -6.12 -15.33 -20.89
N ARG A 229 -5.14 -15.55 -20.00
CA ARG A 229 -4.57 -16.87 -19.71
C ARG A 229 -5.43 -17.69 -18.75
N GLY A 230 -6.44 -17.08 -18.12
CA GLY A 230 -7.31 -17.69 -17.11
C GLY A 230 -6.61 -17.95 -15.79
N VAL A 231 -5.61 -17.14 -15.44
CA VAL A 231 -4.93 -17.18 -14.13
C VAL A 231 -5.84 -16.54 -13.08
N ARG A 232 -5.93 -17.14 -11.90
CA ARG A 232 -6.60 -16.57 -10.71
C ARG A 232 -5.64 -16.50 -9.55
N ALA A 233 -5.64 -15.38 -8.85
CA ALA A 233 -4.80 -15.14 -7.70
C ALA A 233 -5.58 -15.28 -6.39
N MET A 234 -4.89 -15.62 -5.31
CA MET A 234 -5.44 -15.57 -3.94
C MET A 234 -4.33 -15.25 -2.96
N ALA A 235 -4.67 -14.53 -1.90
CA ALA A 235 -3.74 -14.14 -0.86
C ALA A 235 -3.90 -14.98 0.40
N ALA A 236 -2.78 -15.39 1.02
CA ALA A 236 -2.81 -16.29 2.17
C ALA A 236 -1.62 -16.19 3.10
N TYR A 237 -1.89 -16.37 4.39
CA TYR A 237 -0.92 -16.83 5.39
C TYR A 237 -1.09 -18.34 5.57
N PHE A 238 -0.04 -19.12 5.32
CA PHE A 238 -0.13 -20.58 5.33
C PHE A 238 0.13 -21.19 6.72
N GLY A 239 -0.72 -22.13 7.12
CA GLY A 239 -0.48 -22.97 8.31
C GLY A 239 0.63 -24.00 8.07
N ILE A 240 1.45 -24.27 9.09
CA ILE A 240 2.60 -25.19 8.99
C ILE A 240 2.23 -26.57 9.52
N GLY A 241 1.56 -27.38 8.70
CA GLY A 241 1.23 -28.76 9.04
C GLY A 241 -0.17 -29.18 8.57
N PRO A 242 -0.49 -30.48 8.57
CA PRO A 242 -1.76 -30.97 8.06
C PRO A 242 -2.97 -30.44 8.83
N ASP A 243 -2.85 -30.32 10.15
CA ASP A 243 -3.93 -29.94 11.05
C ASP A 243 -3.88 -28.47 11.48
N GLU A 244 -2.94 -27.70 10.91
CA GLU A 244 -2.84 -26.25 11.10
C GLU A 244 -3.78 -25.51 10.15
N ASP A 245 -4.11 -24.27 10.53
CA ASP A 245 -4.99 -23.40 9.77
C ASP A 245 -4.22 -22.51 8.79
N THR A 246 -4.70 -22.44 7.55
CA THR A 246 -4.35 -21.42 6.58
C THR A 246 -5.40 -20.31 6.64
N PHE A 247 -4.93 -19.07 6.62
CA PHE A 247 -5.75 -17.87 6.66
C PHE A 247 -5.75 -17.26 5.26
N LEU A 248 -6.89 -17.29 4.60
CA LEU A 248 -7.09 -16.77 3.25
C LEU A 248 -7.67 -15.36 3.34
N ALA A 249 -7.06 -14.40 2.67
CA ALA A 249 -7.42 -13.00 2.84
C ALA A 249 -8.57 -12.56 1.95
N ASN A 250 -9.46 -11.74 2.50
CA ASN A 250 -10.51 -11.08 1.73
C ASN A 250 -9.98 -9.77 1.10
N PRO A 251 -10.02 -9.60 -0.24
CA PRO A 251 -9.42 -8.43 -0.89
C PRO A 251 -9.88 -7.07 -0.39
N PRO A 252 -11.18 -6.81 -0.15
CA PRO A 252 -11.67 -5.52 0.34
C PRO A 252 -11.08 -5.07 1.69
N ASP A 253 -10.50 -5.98 2.48
CA ASP A 253 -10.03 -5.68 3.83
C ASP A 253 -8.54 -5.27 3.92
N ASP A 254 -7.79 -5.33 2.81
CA ASP A 254 -6.36 -4.98 2.76
C ASP A 254 -6.05 -4.01 1.62
N MET A 255 -5.41 -2.88 1.91
CA MET A 255 -5.17 -1.86 0.89
C MET A 255 -4.24 -2.30 -0.24
N VAL A 256 -3.35 -3.27 -0.02
CA VAL A 256 -2.43 -3.79 -1.05
C VAL A 256 -3.17 -4.77 -1.96
N LEU A 257 -4.00 -5.65 -1.39
CA LEU A 257 -4.89 -6.51 -2.19
C LEU A 257 -5.86 -5.68 -3.01
N ARG A 258 -6.40 -4.61 -2.43
CA ARG A 258 -7.24 -3.65 -3.16
C ARG A 258 -6.48 -2.97 -4.29
N MET A 259 -5.24 -2.52 -4.07
CA MET A 259 -4.43 -1.98 -5.16
C MET A 259 -4.31 -2.97 -6.32
N PHE A 260 -4.06 -4.25 -6.05
CA PHE A 260 -3.99 -5.23 -7.12
C PHE A 260 -5.32 -5.43 -7.85
N GLU A 261 -6.43 -5.56 -7.12
CA GLU A 261 -7.75 -5.76 -7.70
C GLU A 261 -8.22 -4.52 -8.48
N GLU A 262 -8.02 -3.32 -7.93
CA GLU A 262 -8.27 -2.02 -8.58
C GLU A 262 -7.46 -1.82 -9.86
N LEU A 263 -6.33 -2.53 -10.00
CA LEU A 263 -5.50 -2.58 -11.21
C LEU A 263 -5.76 -3.83 -12.06
N GLY A 264 -6.85 -4.56 -11.79
CA GLY A 264 -7.37 -5.63 -12.64
C GLY A 264 -6.80 -7.02 -12.38
N LEU A 265 -6.12 -7.26 -11.24
CA LEU A 265 -5.72 -8.61 -10.88
C LEU A 265 -6.97 -9.51 -10.69
N PRO A 266 -7.03 -10.72 -11.29
CA PRO A 266 -8.09 -11.70 -11.06
C PRO A 266 -7.99 -12.30 -9.65
N LEU A 267 -8.29 -11.50 -8.63
CA LEU A 267 -8.13 -11.86 -7.24
C LEU A 267 -9.41 -12.54 -6.73
N MET A 268 -9.28 -13.78 -6.27
CA MET A 268 -10.41 -14.55 -5.77
C MET A 268 -10.78 -14.11 -4.36
N HIS A 269 -12.09 -13.98 -4.13
CA HIS A 269 -12.67 -13.69 -2.82
C HIS A 269 -12.84 -14.99 -2.04
N VAL A 270 -12.97 -14.85 -0.72
CA VAL A 270 -13.09 -15.95 0.22
C VAL A 270 -14.54 -16.15 0.64
N ASP A 271 -14.88 -17.33 1.14
CA ASP A 271 -16.20 -17.65 1.65
C ASP A 271 -16.25 -17.22 3.10
N CYS A 272 -16.69 -15.99 3.34
CA CYS A 272 -16.89 -15.49 4.70
C CYS A 272 -18.24 -15.95 5.29
N ALA A 273 -18.44 -17.26 5.37
CA ALA A 273 -19.55 -17.82 6.12
C ALA A 273 -19.19 -17.87 7.62
N LEU A 274 -19.38 -16.77 8.35
CA LEU A 274 -19.60 -16.86 9.79
C LEU A 274 -21.00 -17.45 9.99
N GLU A 275 -21.06 -18.61 10.65
CA GLU A 275 -22.26 -19.31 11.15
C GLU A 275 -23.64 -18.74 10.70
N ALA A 276 -24.24 -19.39 9.71
CA ALA A 276 -25.68 -19.42 9.41
C ALA A 276 -26.50 -18.13 9.67
N ASN A 277 -26.27 -17.05 8.91
CA ASN A 277 -27.28 -16.09 8.39
C ASN A 277 -26.67 -14.78 7.82
N GLN A 278 -25.38 -14.72 7.52
CA GLN A 278 -24.76 -13.55 6.89
C GLN A 278 -24.44 -13.86 5.43
N THR A 279 -24.87 -12.98 4.52
CA THR A 279 -24.70 -13.06 3.06
C THR A 279 -23.45 -12.31 2.57
N SER A 280 -22.55 -11.95 3.47
CA SER A 280 -21.33 -11.17 3.17
C SER A 280 -20.33 -11.29 4.32
N CYS A 281 -19.04 -11.16 4.03
CA CYS A 281 -18.01 -10.91 5.05
C CYS A 281 -18.44 -9.69 5.86
N PRO A 282 -18.77 -9.78 7.16
CA PRO A 282 -18.82 -8.56 7.95
C PRO A 282 -17.40 -7.98 7.91
N LEU A 283 -17.31 -6.65 7.90
CA LEU A 283 -16.08 -5.86 8.08
C LEU A 283 -15.31 -6.16 9.39
N GLY A 284 -15.62 -7.27 10.07
CA GLY A 284 -15.05 -7.80 11.30
C GLY A 284 -14.00 -8.89 11.11
N PHE A 285 -13.87 -9.56 9.95
CA PHE A 285 -12.82 -10.57 9.76
C PHE A 285 -12.14 -10.50 8.38
N PHE A 286 -10.84 -10.23 8.40
CA PHE A 286 -9.94 -10.12 7.25
C PHE A 286 -9.64 -11.48 6.60
N TRP A 287 -9.92 -12.58 7.33
CA TRP A 287 -9.50 -13.94 6.99
C TRP A 287 -10.68 -14.90 6.91
N GLU A 288 -10.69 -15.76 5.90
CA GLU A 288 -11.30 -17.09 6.02
C GLU A 288 -10.26 -18.05 6.61
N THR A 289 -10.59 -18.68 7.72
CA THR A 289 -9.73 -19.69 8.35
C THR A 289 -10.12 -21.08 7.85
N VAL A 290 -9.20 -21.77 7.20
CA VAL A 290 -9.40 -23.11 6.66
C VAL A 290 -8.25 -24.01 7.10
N SER A 291 -8.55 -25.13 7.74
CA SER A 291 -7.51 -26.12 8.04
C SER A 291 -6.88 -26.63 6.74
N ASN A 292 -5.58 -26.91 6.75
CA ASN A 292 -4.91 -27.36 5.53
C ASN A 292 -5.56 -28.62 4.95
N ARG A 293 -6.04 -29.55 5.79
CA ARG A 293 -6.86 -30.69 5.32
C ARG A 293 -8.11 -30.26 4.59
N ALA A 294 -8.88 -29.34 5.16
CA ALA A 294 -10.11 -28.85 4.53
C ALA A 294 -9.82 -28.15 3.20
N PHE A 295 -8.71 -27.40 3.13
CA PHE A 295 -8.25 -26.78 1.89
C PHE A 295 -7.98 -27.84 0.83
N PHE A 296 -7.30 -28.95 1.15
CA PHE A 296 -7.05 -30.06 0.23
C PHE A 296 -8.19 -31.12 0.21
N GLY A 297 -9.45 -30.70 0.34
CA GLY A 297 -10.62 -31.56 0.14
C GLY A 297 -10.85 -32.61 1.23
N ASN A 298 -10.45 -32.31 2.47
CA ASN A 298 -10.49 -33.23 3.63
C ASN A 298 -9.68 -34.52 3.42
N CYS A 299 -8.53 -34.39 2.76
CA CYS A 299 -7.61 -35.51 2.57
C CYS A 299 -7.19 -36.14 3.91
N THR A 300 -7.38 -37.46 4.02
CA THR A 300 -7.13 -38.23 5.26
C THR A 300 -5.70 -38.77 5.38
N ALA A 301 -4.81 -38.43 4.44
CA ALA A 301 -3.43 -38.90 4.45
C ALA A 301 -2.67 -38.36 5.67
N SER A 302 -1.66 -39.10 6.13
CA SER A 302 -0.86 -38.67 7.28
C SER A 302 -0.06 -37.39 7.00
N THR A 303 0.28 -37.15 5.74
CA THR A 303 1.03 -35.97 5.29
C THR A 303 0.26 -35.22 4.22
N LEU A 304 0.49 -33.91 4.09
CA LEU A 304 -0.12 -33.13 3.01
C LEU A 304 0.49 -33.44 1.65
N ALA A 305 1.74 -33.91 1.58
CA ALA A 305 2.41 -34.29 0.34
C ALA A 305 1.57 -35.29 -0.48
N GLU A 306 0.91 -36.24 0.19
CA GLU A 306 0.02 -37.23 -0.42
C GLU A 306 -1.30 -36.64 -0.93
N CYS A 307 -1.64 -35.42 -0.49
CA CYS A 307 -2.84 -34.68 -0.87
C CYS A 307 -2.60 -33.71 -2.05
N ALA A 308 -1.37 -33.66 -2.59
CA ALA A 308 -0.92 -32.76 -3.65
C ALA A 308 -1.80 -32.72 -4.93
N ASP A 309 -2.50 -33.83 -5.21
CA ASP A 309 -3.36 -33.99 -6.37
C ASP A 309 -4.86 -33.91 -6.03
N ALA A 310 -5.21 -33.75 -4.76
CA ALA A 310 -6.58 -33.52 -4.34
C ALA A 310 -7.12 -32.22 -4.96
N GLN A 311 -8.44 -32.13 -5.11
CA GLN A 311 -9.06 -30.89 -5.56
C GLN A 311 -9.10 -29.90 -4.39
N PRO A 312 -8.40 -28.76 -4.49
CA PRO A 312 -8.40 -27.78 -3.41
C PRO A 312 -9.75 -27.07 -3.32
N LYS A 313 -10.04 -26.46 -2.17
CA LYS A 313 -11.21 -25.60 -1.94
C LYS A 313 -11.26 -24.48 -2.99
N TYR A 314 -10.13 -23.79 -3.19
CA TYR A 314 -9.99 -22.77 -4.22
C TYR A 314 -9.01 -23.18 -5.32
N PRO A 315 -9.36 -23.00 -6.60
CA PRO A 315 -8.51 -23.39 -7.73
C PRO A 315 -7.46 -22.29 -8.04
N VAL A 316 -6.59 -21.98 -7.07
CA VAL A 316 -5.62 -20.87 -7.13
C VAL A 316 -4.50 -21.14 -8.14
N ASP A 317 -4.35 -20.26 -9.13
CA ASP A 317 -3.26 -20.39 -10.11
C ASP A 317 -2.02 -19.56 -9.74
N PHE A 318 -2.16 -18.54 -8.90
CA PHE A 318 -1.07 -17.68 -8.46
C PHE A 318 -1.23 -17.27 -6.99
N TRP A 319 -0.26 -17.58 -6.14
CA TRP A 319 -0.34 -17.20 -4.72
C TRP A 319 0.29 -15.83 -4.45
N LEU A 320 -0.45 -15.01 -3.72
CA LEU A 320 0.06 -13.85 -3.01
C LEU A 320 0.33 -14.27 -1.56
N TYR A 321 1.55 -14.71 -1.26
CA TYR A 321 1.86 -15.20 0.08
C TYR A 321 2.10 -14.03 1.03
N ASP A 322 1.54 -14.10 2.23
CA ASP A 322 1.80 -13.15 3.31
C ASP A 322 3.31 -13.04 3.57
N ASP A 323 3.87 -11.84 3.49
CA ASP A 323 5.32 -11.61 3.53
C ASP A 323 6.01 -12.20 4.77
N ARG A 324 5.30 -12.37 5.89
CA ARG A 324 5.80 -13.05 7.11
C ARG A 324 6.11 -14.53 6.88
N GLN A 325 5.61 -15.11 5.80
CA GLN A 325 5.88 -16.48 5.36
C GLN A 325 7.05 -16.58 4.36
N THR A 326 7.78 -15.49 4.09
CA THR A 326 8.87 -15.47 3.09
C THR A 326 9.85 -16.63 3.26
N LEU A 327 10.39 -16.85 4.46
CA LEU A 327 11.36 -17.92 4.70
C LEU A 327 10.77 -19.32 4.50
N ASN A 328 9.47 -19.51 4.77
CA ASN A 328 8.78 -20.77 4.52
C ASN A 328 8.59 -20.97 3.03
N VAL A 329 8.01 -20.01 2.31
CA VAL A 329 7.68 -20.15 0.88
C VAL A 329 8.94 -20.30 0.01
N LEU A 330 10.04 -19.62 0.38
CA LEU A 330 11.32 -19.75 -0.31
C LEU A 330 12.03 -21.09 -0.03
N ASN A 331 11.62 -21.83 1.01
CA ASN A 331 12.13 -23.17 1.26
C ASN A 331 11.54 -24.14 0.22
N PRO A 332 12.37 -24.81 -0.62
CA PRO A 332 11.87 -25.73 -1.64
C PRO A 332 11.01 -26.88 -1.09
N GLU A 333 11.23 -27.29 0.16
CA GLU A 333 10.42 -28.32 0.84
C GLU A 333 8.98 -27.86 1.08
N PHE A 334 8.74 -26.56 1.27
CA PHE A 334 7.44 -26.03 1.65
C PHE A 334 6.35 -26.40 0.63
N ALA A 335 6.61 -26.15 -0.66
CA ALA A 335 5.69 -26.48 -1.74
C ALA A 335 5.59 -28.00 -2.01
N GLN A 336 6.47 -28.83 -1.44
CA GLN A 336 6.47 -30.28 -1.66
C GLN A 336 5.80 -31.03 -0.52
N SER A 337 6.00 -30.59 0.73
CA SER A 337 5.59 -31.34 1.92
C SER A 337 4.72 -30.56 2.90
N THR A 338 4.89 -29.24 3.02
CA THR A 338 4.16 -28.40 3.99
C THR A 338 2.83 -27.90 3.44
N PHE A 339 2.82 -27.29 2.26
CA PHE A 339 1.61 -26.81 1.60
C PHE A 339 1.72 -27.13 0.10
N PRO A 340 1.41 -28.38 -0.31
CA PRO A 340 1.67 -28.84 -1.66
C PRO A 340 0.53 -28.46 -2.60
N ASP A 341 0.36 -27.15 -2.77
CA ASP A 341 -0.51 -26.60 -3.81
C ASP A 341 0.21 -26.59 -5.18
N LYS A 342 -0.57 -26.73 -6.26
CA LYS A 342 -0.04 -26.81 -7.63
C LYS A 342 0.66 -25.51 -8.05
N ALA A 343 0.17 -24.35 -7.61
CA ALA A 343 0.76 -23.05 -7.97
C ALA A 343 2.11 -22.86 -7.29
N LEU A 344 2.21 -23.21 -6.00
CA LEU A 344 3.48 -23.15 -5.27
C LEU A 344 4.53 -24.07 -5.89
N ARG A 345 4.16 -25.33 -6.21
CA ARG A 345 5.08 -26.26 -6.88
C ARG A 345 5.53 -25.79 -8.25
N ALA A 346 4.70 -25.02 -8.96
CA ALA A 346 5.01 -24.43 -10.24
C ALA A 346 5.81 -23.11 -10.13
N GLY A 347 6.11 -22.64 -8.91
CA GLY A 347 6.77 -21.36 -8.70
C GLY A 347 5.91 -20.15 -9.08
N GLN A 348 4.58 -20.30 -9.08
CA GLN A 348 3.62 -19.26 -9.43
C GLN A 348 3.14 -18.55 -8.16
N TYR A 349 4.02 -17.73 -7.60
CA TYR A 349 3.72 -16.94 -6.41
C TYR A 349 4.53 -15.63 -6.38
N ALA A 350 4.06 -14.68 -5.58
CA ALA A 350 4.79 -13.49 -5.18
C ALA A 350 4.39 -13.10 -3.74
N TYR A 351 5.21 -12.26 -3.11
CA TYR A 351 4.89 -11.76 -1.77
C TYR A 351 3.70 -10.82 -1.84
N TRP A 352 2.98 -10.75 -0.72
CA TRP A 352 2.00 -9.75 -0.41
C TRP A 352 2.44 -9.08 0.89
N ALA A 353 2.82 -7.81 0.78
CA ALA A 353 3.13 -6.94 1.91
C ALA A 353 1.84 -6.63 2.67
N ILE A 354 1.39 -7.55 3.53
CA ILE A 354 0.21 -7.34 4.35
C ILE A 354 0.40 -6.08 5.19
N GLY A 355 -0.60 -5.19 5.19
CA GLY A 355 -0.47 -3.92 5.88
C GLY A 355 0.55 -2.95 5.27
N GLY A 356 1.06 -3.26 4.07
CA GLY A 356 1.67 -2.31 3.14
C GLY A 356 3.07 -1.83 3.46
N GLY A 357 3.67 -2.23 4.59
CA GLY A 357 4.99 -1.74 4.99
C GLY A 357 5.06 -0.21 4.96
N ALA A 358 6.05 0.34 4.23
CA ALA A 358 6.10 1.77 3.96
C ALA A 358 5.04 2.20 2.93
N LEU A 359 4.12 3.07 3.34
CA LEU A 359 3.02 3.58 2.52
C LEU A 359 3.49 4.77 1.67
N SER A 360 4.10 4.48 0.53
CA SER A 360 4.69 5.49 -0.36
C SER A 360 4.59 5.10 -1.84
N TYR A 361 4.72 6.08 -2.74
CA TYR A 361 4.78 5.84 -4.18
C TYR A 361 5.93 4.89 -4.56
N ARG A 362 7.11 5.08 -3.96
CA ARG A 362 8.29 4.23 -4.18
C ARG A 362 7.98 2.76 -3.85
N HIS A 363 7.43 2.50 -2.67
CA HIS A 363 7.16 1.12 -2.26
C HIS A 363 6.01 0.49 -3.06
N ALA A 364 4.95 1.24 -3.36
CA ALA A 364 3.89 0.77 -4.26
C ALA A 364 4.45 0.37 -5.65
N THR A 365 5.40 1.15 -6.18
CA THR A 365 6.11 0.85 -7.44
C THR A 365 6.82 -0.50 -7.36
N GLU A 366 7.59 -0.73 -6.29
CA GLU A 366 8.34 -1.98 -6.07
C GLU A 366 7.41 -3.19 -5.99
N ILE A 367 6.33 -3.08 -5.21
CA ILE A 367 5.31 -4.13 -5.09
C ILE A 367 4.74 -4.50 -6.47
N LEU A 368 4.29 -3.51 -7.24
CA LEU A 368 3.70 -3.72 -8.56
C LEU A 368 4.69 -4.34 -9.54
N GLN A 369 5.95 -3.90 -9.53
CA GLN A 369 6.99 -4.45 -10.41
C GLN A 369 7.31 -5.91 -10.09
N ILE A 370 7.45 -6.25 -8.80
CA ILE A 370 7.83 -7.61 -8.39
C ILE A 370 6.68 -8.59 -8.61
N VAL A 371 5.47 -8.23 -8.17
CA VAL A 371 4.28 -9.07 -8.37
C VAL A 371 3.96 -9.18 -9.86
N GLY A 372 4.00 -8.07 -10.61
CA GLY A 372 3.78 -8.06 -12.05
C GLY A 372 4.78 -8.95 -12.81
N ALA A 373 6.07 -8.89 -12.45
CA ALA A 373 7.09 -9.74 -13.08
C ALA A 373 6.84 -11.24 -12.85
N ALA A 374 6.36 -11.64 -11.68
CA ALA A 374 5.98 -13.02 -11.40
C ALA A 374 4.67 -13.41 -12.13
N LEU A 375 3.64 -12.57 -12.04
CA LEU A 375 2.32 -12.77 -12.65
C LEU A 375 2.38 -12.90 -14.18
N SER A 376 3.24 -12.11 -14.83
CA SER A 376 3.42 -12.14 -16.29
C SER A 376 3.82 -13.53 -16.82
N LYS A 377 4.43 -14.37 -15.98
CA LYS A 377 4.88 -15.73 -16.30
C LYS A 377 3.87 -16.81 -15.87
N ALA A 378 2.91 -16.45 -15.03
CA ALA A 378 1.94 -17.37 -14.48
C ALA A 378 1.02 -17.94 -15.56
N LYS A 379 0.66 -19.21 -15.40
CA LYS A 379 -0.23 -19.96 -16.29
C LYS A 379 -1.37 -20.54 -15.48
N ARG A 380 -2.51 -20.74 -16.14
CA ARG A 380 -3.59 -21.51 -15.55
C ARG A 380 -3.17 -22.96 -15.34
N ILE A 381 -3.30 -23.44 -14.11
CA ILE A 381 -2.90 -24.78 -13.65
C ILE A 381 -4.10 -25.58 -13.13
N HIS A 382 -5.18 -24.90 -12.73
CA HIS A 382 -6.45 -25.53 -12.39
C HIS A 382 -7.47 -25.40 -13.53
N ARG A 383 -8.61 -26.09 -13.41
CA ARG A 383 -9.72 -25.93 -14.34
C ARG A 383 -10.25 -24.49 -14.26
N GLY A 384 -10.43 -23.86 -15.41
CA GLY A 384 -10.98 -22.50 -15.49
C GLY A 384 -12.38 -22.40 -14.90
N THR A 385 -12.63 -21.29 -14.22
CA THR A 385 -13.94 -20.82 -13.74
C THR A 385 -14.26 -19.50 -14.43
N SER A 386 -15.55 -19.17 -14.58
CA SER A 386 -15.96 -17.87 -15.11
C SER A 386 -15.69 -16.77 -14.09
N CYS A 387 -15.31 -15.59 -14.58
CA CYS A 387 -15.31 -14.36 -13.77
C CYS A 387 -16.72 -13.76 -13.70
N ILE A 388 -16.94 -12.86 -12.76
CA ILE A 388 -18.19 -12.12 -12.59
C ILE A 388 -18.13 -10.83 -13.42
N PRO A 389 -18.99 -10.67 -14.43
CA PRO A 389 -18.99 -9.49 -15.29
C PRO A 389 -19.57 -8.28 -14.54
N GLU A 390 -19.27 -7.08 -15.05
CA GLU A 390 -19.91 -5.84 -14.61
C GLU A 390 -19.71 -5.50 -13.11
N VAL A 391 -18.56 -5.90 -12.54
CA VAL A 391 -18.18 -5.59 -11.16
C VAL A 391 -17.27 -4.35 -11.13
N ASP A 392 -17.78 -3.26 -10.56
CA ASP A 392 -16.97 -2.07 -10.26
C ASP A 392 -16.12 -2.31 -9.00
N VAL A 393 -14.89 -2.82 -9.21
CA VAL A 393 -13.95 -3.12 -8.11
C VAL A 393 -13.45 -1.89 -7.38
N SER A 394 -13.53 -0.71 -8.01
CA SER A 394 -13.20 0.58 -7.41
C SER A 394 -14.36 1.17 -6.58
N GLY A 395 -15.58 0.70 -6.85
CA GLY A 395 -16.83 1.20 -6.29
C GLY A 395 -17.03 0.85 -4.81
N ILE A 396 -17.73 1.73 -4.09
CA ILE A 396 -18.00 1.56 -2.64
C ILE A 396 -18.68 0.22 -2.34
N ALA A 397 -19.64 -0.20 -3.17
CA ALA A 397 -20.38 -1.45 -2.95
C ALA A 397 -19.45 -2.67 -2.90
N HIS A 398 -18.53 -2.79 -3.87
CA HIS A 398 -17.53 -3.86 -3.90
C HIS A 398 -16.55 -3.75 -2.74
N ARG A 399 -16.12 -2.54 -2.39
CA ARG A 399 -15.23 -2.26 -1.25
C ARG A 399 -15.84 -2.55 0.13
N THR A 400 -17.16 -2.66 0.21
CA THR A 400 -17.87 -3.02 1.45
C THR A 400 -18.12 -4.52 1.54
N VAL A 401 -18.47 -5.17 0.43
CA VAL A 401 -19.02 -6.54 0.44
C VAL A 401 -18.06 -7.56 -0.17
N GLY A 402 -17.35 -7.20 -1.25
CA GLY A 402 -16.62 -8.14 -2.09
C GLY A 402 -17.54 -9.02 -2.94
N LEU A 403 -17.04 -10.20 -3.29
CA LEU A 403 -17.72 -11.26 -4.06
C LEU A 403 -17.85 -12.54 -3.24
N ASP A 404 -18.59 -13.52 -3.75
CA ASP A 404 -18.72 -14.82 -3.09
C ASP A 404 -17.40 -15.63 -3.16
N GLY A 405 -17.27 -16.61 -2.27
CA GLY A 405 -16.07 -17.45 -2.18
C GLY A 405 -15.70 -18.14 -3.49
N GLY A 406 -14.49 -17.89 -3.98
CA GLY A 406 -13.94 -18.43 -5.22
C GLY A 406 -14.34 -17.65 -6.48
N GLU A 407 -15.17 -16.63 -6.34
CA GLU A 407 -15.47 -15.67 -7.41
C GLU A 407 -14.37 -14.60 -7.52
N TYR A 408 -14.29 -14.01 -8.70
CA TYR A 408 -13.36 -12.91 -9.02
C TYR A 408 -13.99 -12.07 -10.13
N ALA A 409 -13.77 -10.75 -10.10
CA ALA A 409 -14.30 -9.83 -11.09
C ALA A 409 -13.69 -10.09 -12.47
N CYS A 410 -14.44 -9.84 -13.55
CA CYS A 410 -13.86 -9.82 -14.90
C CYS A 410 -12.99 -8.56 -15.08
N PHE A 411 -11.96 -8.67 -15.92
CA PHE A 411 -11.16 -7.51 -16.30
C PHE A 411 -12.02 -6.50 -17.09
N ASP A 412 -12.10 -5.28 -16.59
CA ASP A 412 -12.81 -4.17 -17.22
C ASP A 412 -12.04 -2.87 -16.98
N GLU A 413 -11.61 -2.23 -18.06
CA GLU A 413 -10.85 -0.97 -18.00
C GLU A 413 -11.65 0.18 -17.40
N ASP A 414 -12.99 0.12 -17.43
CA ASP A 414 -13.88 1.16 -16.90
C ASP A 414 -14.09 1.04 -15.37
N PHE A 415 -13.65 -0.07 -14.75
CA PHE A 415 -13.83 -0.36 -13.33
C PHE A 415 -12.53 -0.34 -12.52
N HIS A 416 -11.46 0.18 -13.11
CA HIS A 416 -10.18 0.39 -12.42
C HIS A 416 -10.15 1.72 -11.67
N ARG A 417 -9.27 1.82 -10.68
CA ARG A 417 -9.06 3.05 -9.90
C ARG A 417 -8.14 4.01 -10.66
N ASP A 418 -8.73 5.05 -11.25
CA ASP A 418 -8.02 6.03 -12.08
C ASP A 418 -6.90 6.78 -11.36
N GLU A 419 -6.99 6.94 -10.04
CA GLU A 419 -6.00 7.69 -9.25
C GLU A 419 -4.58 7.08 -9.29
N TYR A 420 -4.45 5.77 -9.55
CA TYR A 420 -3.12 5.18 -9.77
C TYR A 420 -2.50 5.61 -11.09
N LEU A 421 -3.30 6.07 -12.05
CA LEU A 421 -2.86 6.50 -13.38
C LEU A 421 -2.75 8.03 -13.51
N ASP A 422 -3.00 8.78 -12.42
CA ASP A 422 -2.86 10.24 -12.38
C ASP A 422 -1.38 10.63 -12.20
N CYS A 423 -0.66 10.64 -13.32
CA CYS A 423 0.75 11.00 -13.42
C CYS A 423 0.96 12.53 -13.34
N PRO A 424 1.82 13.04 -12.44
CA PRO A 424 2.26 14.44 -12.47
C PRO A 424 2.90 14.82 -13.81
N ALA A 425 2.76 16.08 -14.21
CA ALA A 425 3.40 16.58 -15.43
C ALA A 425 4.93 16.48 -15.35
N VAL A 426 5.57 16.20 -16.50
CA VAL A 426 7.03 16.25 -16.60
C VAL A 426 7.46 17.72 -16.61
N TYR A 427 8.24 18.13 -15.61
CA TYR A 427 8.83 19.47 -15.60
C TYR A 427 9.80 19.61 -16.78
N SER A 428 9.57 20.58 -17.66
CA SER A 428 10.54 20.95 -18.68
C SER A 428 11.81 21.48 -18.01
N SER A 429 12.97 21.08 -18.51
CA SER A 429 14.32 21.40 -18.00
C SER A 429 14.68 22.90 -17.91
N ASP A 430 13.77 23.81 -18.25
CA ASP A 430 14.01 25.25 -18.21
C ASP A 430 13.90 25.84 -16.79
N GLU A 431 13.31 25.13 -15.82
CA GLU A 431 13.32 25.53 -14.41
C GLU A 431 14.42 24.84 -13.56
N SER A 432 15.13 23.86 -14.12
CA SER A 432 16.16 23.09 -13.39
C SER A 432 17.53 23.78 -13.34
N LEU A 433 17.65 25.03 -13.78
CA LEU A 433 18.92 25.76 -13.83
C LEU A 433 19.13 26.77 -12.69
N GLU A 434 18.18 26.97 -11.76
CA GLU A 434 18.40 27.86 -10.61
C GLU A 434 18.98 27.19 -9.35
N THR A 435 19.16 25.86 -9.32
CA THR A 435 19.89 25.21 -8.22
C THR A 435 20.67 24.01 -8.73
N GLY A 436 21.98 24.21 -8.86
CA GLY A 436 22.86 23.38 -9.67
C GLY A 436 23.09 21.96 -9.17
N ALA A 437 23.15 21.03 -10.13
CA ALA A 437 24.17 19.99 -10.21
C ALA A 437 24.32 19.57 -11.67
N VAL A 438 25.53 19.76 -12.20
CA VAL A 438 25.97 19.32 -13.51
C VAL A 438 26.34 17.83 -13.44
N VAL A 439 26.15 17.14 -14.58
CA VAL A 439 26.62 15.79 -14.97
C VAL A 439 25.57 14.68 -14.95
N GLY A 440 25.10 14.27 -16.15
CA GLY A 440 24.45 12.95 -16.35
C GLY A 440 23.44 12.77 -17.49
N ILE A 441 23.36 13.64 -18.51
CA ILE A 441 22.38 13.48 -19.60
C ILE A 441 23.01 12.75 -20.81
N VAL A 442 22.72 11.45 -21.01
CA VAL A 442 22.43 10.82 -22.32
C VAL A 442 21.74 9.45 -22.14
N VAL A 443 20.45 9.40 -21.74
CA VAL A 443 19.56 8.22 -22.01
C VAL A 443 18.09 8.62 -22.20
N GLY A 444 17.60 9.71 -21.58
CA GLY A 444 16.17 10.04 -21.53
C GLY A 444 15.47 10.45 -22.84
N ALA A 445 16.19 10.75 -23.92
CA ALA A 445 15.57 11.28 -25.14
C ALA A 445 14.88 10.21 -26.03
N LEU A 446 15.16 8.92 -25.82
CA LEU A 446 14.55 7.84 -26.62
C LEU A 446 13.29 7.24 -25.98
N ALA A 447 13.16 7.27 -24.65
CA ALA A 447 11.97 6.78 -23.96
C ALA A 447 10.75 7.69 -24.19
N GLY A 448 10.93 9.02 -24.23
CA GLY A 448 9.84 9.97 -24.42
C GLY A 448 9.15 9.88 -25.79
N VAL A 449 9.89 9.51 -26.85
CA VAL A 449 9.29 9.36 -28.20
C VAL A 449 8.48 8.06 -28.31
N ILE A 450 8.86 7.01 -27.59
CA ILE A 450 8.09 5.76 -27.52
C ILE A 450 6.83 5.96 -26.67
N LEU A 451 6.91 6.75 -25.58
CA LEU A 451 5.79 7.02 -24.69
C LEU A 451 4.64 7.77 -25.39
N VAL A 452 4.96 8.80 -26.19
CA VAL A 452 3.96 9.55 -26.98
C VAL A 452 3.30 8.67 -28.04
N ALA A 453 4.05 7.72 -28.61
CA ALA A 453 3.51 6.77 -29.58
C ALA A 453 2.56 5.76 -28.91
N CYS A 454 2.89 5.24 -27.72
CA CYS A 454 2.03 4.32 -26.97
C CYS A 454 0.72 4.99 -26.52
N LEU A 455 0.79 6.22 -25.99
CA LEU A 455 -0.41 6.99 -25.60
C LEU A 455 -1.29 7.34 -26.81
N ALA A 456 -0.70 7.69 -27.95
CA ALA A 456 -1.44 7.93 -29.19
C ALA A 456 -2.12 6.66 -29.72
N VAL A 457 -1.47 5.50 -29.62
CA VAL A 457 -2.06 4.20 -30.02
C VAL A 457 -3.20 3.80 -29.09
N ALA A 458 -3.08 4.02 -27.77
CA ALA A 458 -4.15 3.77 -26.81
C ALA A 458 -5.37 4.69 -27.06
N ALA A 459 -5.14 5.99 -27.29
CA ALA A 459 -6.20 6.94 -27.62
C ALA A 459 -6.90 6.61 -28.96
N LEU A 460 -6.15 6.13 -29.96
CA LEU A 460 -6.71 5.68 -31.24
C LEU A 460 -7.50 4.37 -31.11
N ARG A 461 -7.08 3.44 -30.25
CA ARG A 461 -7.85 2.23 -29.92
C ARG A 461 -9.16 2.56 -29.22
N ARG A 462 -9.15 3.51 -28.26
CA ARG A 462 -10.39 4.02 -27.62
C ARG A 462 -11.37 4.57 -28.65
N LYS A 463 -10.94 5.48 -29.54
CA LYS A 463 -11.83 6.03 -30.59
C LYS A 463 -12.41 4.97 -31.53
N LYS A 464 -11.64 3.93 -31.86
CA LYS A 464 -12.10 2.87 -32.75
C LYS A 464 -13.11 1.94 -32.08
N SER A 465 -12.95 1.66 -30.78
CA SER A 465 -13.91 0.88 -29.99
C SER A 465 -15.26 1.58 -29.88
N TYR A 466 -15.26 2.88 -29.53
CA TYR A 466 -16.49 3.70 -29.48
C TYR A 466 -17.23 3.74 -30.82
N ALA A 467 -16.51 4.00 -31.92
CA ALA A 467 -17.12 4.03 -33.24
C ALA A 467 -17.69 2.67 -33.69
N GLN A 468 -17.14 1.56 -33.21
CA GLN A 468 -17.62 0.22 -33.53
C GLN A 468 -18.85 -0.17 -32.69
N LYS A 469 -18.91 0.27 -31.43
CA LYS A 469 -20.06 0.11 -30.53
C LYS A 469 -21.28 0.92 -31.03
N ASP A 470 -21.07 2.18 -31.41
CA ASP A 470 -22.12 3.03 -32.00
C ASP A 470 -22.69 2.44 -33.30
N LEU A 471 -21.82 1.83 -34.13
CA LEU A 471 -22.24 1.22 -35.39
C LEU A 471 -23.05 -0.07 -35.16
N SER A 472 -22.67 -0.91 -34.18
CA SER A 472 -23.45 -2.12 -33.85
C SER A 472 -24.82 -1.78 -33.26
N GLU A 473 -24.90 -0.78 -32.37
CA GLU A 473 -26.17 -0.36 -31.77
C GLU A 473 -27.09 0.30 -32.80
N SER A 474 -26.53 1.03 -33.78
CA SER A 474 -27.31 1.58 -34.90
C SER A 474 -27.80 0.53 -35.91
N ILE A 475 -27.10 -0.60 -36.06
CA ILE A 475 -27.55 -1.69 -36.95
C ILE A 475 -28.68 -2.49 -36.28
N ASP A 476 -28.58 -2.73 -34.98
CA ASP A 476 -29.60 -3.44 -34.20
C ASP A 476 -30.91 -2.64 -34.05
N SER A 477 -30.82 -1.31 -33.98
CA SER A 477 -32.03 -0.45 -33.94
C SER A 477 -32.77 -0.44 -35.29
N VAL A 478 -32.05 -0.44 -36.42
CA VAL A 478 -32.64 -0.48 -37.77
C VAL A 478 -33.24 -1.85 -38.09
N GLN A 479 -32.64 -2.94 -37.60
CA GLN A 479 -33.20 -4.29 -37.79
C GLN A 479 -34.49 -4.52 -36.97
N LYS A 480 -34.65 -3.87 -35.82
CA LYS A 480 -35.88 -3.97 -35.00
C LYS A 480 -37.08 -3.19 -35.55
N GLU A 481 -36.87 -2.23 -36.47
CA GLU A 481 -37.97 -1.50 -37.13
C GLU A 481 -38.42 -2.13 -38.45
N THR A 482 -37.75 -3.19 -38.94
CA THR A 482 -38.02 -3.79 -40.27
C THR A 482 -38.53 -5.24 -40.20
N ILE A 483 -39.12 -5.68 -39.08
CA ILE A 483 -39.79 -6.99 -38.96
C ILE A 483 -41.23 -6.82 -38.50
#